data_AF-A0A5K1FNM9-F1
#
_entry.id   AF-A0A5K1FNM9-F1
#
_cell.length_a   1.000
_cell.length_b   1.000
_cell.length_c   1.000
_cell.angle_alpha   90.00
_cell.angle_beta   90.00
_cell.angle_gamma   90.00
#
_symmetry.space_group_name_H-M   'P 1'
#
loop_
_entity.id
_entity.type
_entity.pdbx_description
1 polymer ?
#
loop_
_entity_poly.entity_id
_entity_poly.type
_entity_poly.pdbx_seq_one_letter_code
_entity_poly.pdbx_strand_id
1 'polypeptide(L)' 'EWPEEDYPPYANGPGYVVSSDIAEFVVSEFEKHSLR' A
#
# COMPACT_ATOMS: atom_id res chain seq x y z
N GLU A 1 -1.76 7.57 22.46
CA GLU A 1 -0.81 7.22 21.38
C GLU A 1 -1.37 6.00 20.69
N TRP A 2 -1.40 5.97 19.36
CA TRP A 2 -1.86 4.79 18.64
C TRP A 2 -0.96 3.62 19.04
N PRO A 3 -1.50 2.44 19.41
CA PRO A 3 -0.67 1.28 19.67
C PRO A 3 0.12 0.99 18.39
N GLU A 4 1.44 0.93 18.50
CA GLU A 4 2.40 0.87 17.40
C GLU A 4 2.19 -0.34 16.45
N GLU A 5 1.33 -1.29 16.83
CA GLU A 5 1.16 -2.58 16.14
C GLU A 5 0.05 -2.63 15.09
N ASP A 6 -0.95 -1.74 15.13
CA ASP A 6 -2.06 -1.77 14.17
C ASP A 6 -1.97 -0.58 13.21
N TYR A 7 -1.07 -0.69 12.24
CA TYR A 7 -1.24 0.10 11.02
C TYR A 7 -2.51 -0.39 10.32
N PRO A 8 -3.51 0.48 10.08
CA PRO A 8 -4.66 0.09 9.30
C PRO A 8 -4.17 -0.38 7.92
N PRO A 9 -4.72 -1.48 7.36
CA PRO A 9 -4.30 -2.03 6.06
C PRO A 9 -4.68 -1.10 4.90
N TYR A 10 -5.30 0.03 5.22
CA TYR A 10 -5.70 1.08 4.31
C TYR A 10 -5.24 2.40 4.91
N ALA A 11 -4.68 3.22 4.05
CA ALA A 11 -4.19 4.50 4.45
C ALA A 11 -5.38 5.50 4.39
N ASN A 12 -5.51 6.43 5.38
CA ASN A 12 -6.68 7.34 5.53
C ASN A 12 -6.40 8.88 5.43
N GLY A 13 -5.21 9.29 5.03
CA GLY A 13 -4.87 10.68 4.72
C GLY A 13 -5.18 11.13 3.26
N PRO A 14 -4.92 12.40 2.92
CA PRO A 14 -5.10 12.93 1.57
C PRO A 14 -4.03 12.43 0.56
N GLY A 15 -3.00 11.72 1.04
CA GLY A 15 -1.94 11.13 0.22
C GLY A 15 -0.97 10.32 1.06
N TYR A 16 -0.19 9.45 0.39
CA TYR A 16 0.79 8.56 1.01
C TYR A 16 2.07 8.53 0.19
N VAL A 17 3.16 8.22 0.89
CA VAL A 17 4.43 7.89 0.27
C VAL A 17 4.65 6.41 0.44
N VAL A 18 4.91 5.72 -0.67
CA VAL A 18 5.33 4.32 -0.70
C VAL A 18 6.72 4.26 -1.31
N SER A 19 7.50 3.27 -0.94
CA SER A 19 8.79 3.01 -1.57
C SER A 19 8.62 2.51 -3.01
N SER A 20 9.61 2.74 -3.86
CA SER A 20 9.54 2.44 -5.29
C SER A 20 9.31 0.95 -5.59
N ASP A 21 9.88 0.06 -4.78
CA ASP A 21 9.70 -1.39 -4.87
C ASP A 21 8.25 -1.82 -4.64
N ILE A 22 7.56 -1.20 -3.67
CA ILE A 22 6.14 -1.45 -3.41
C ILE A 22 5.29 -0.94 -4.58
N ALA A 23 5.62 0.24 -5.11
CA ALA A 23 4.92 0.79 -6.26
C ALA A 23 5.05 -0.11 -7.51
N GLU A 24 6.26 -0.58 -7.81
CA GLU A 24 6.53 -1.51 -8.91
C GLU A 24 5.79 -2.84 -8.74
N PHE A 25 5.77 -3.38 -7.51
CA PHE A 25 5.02 -4.60 -7.20
C PHE A 25 3.53 -4.43 -7.51
N VAL A 26 2.90 -3.37 -7.01
CA VAL A 26 1.47 -3.10 -7.20
C VAL A 26 1.13 -2.97 -8.69
N VAL A 27 1.92 -2.22 -9.45
CA VAL A 27 1.72 -2.07 -10.90
C VAL A 27 1.82 -3.43 -11.58
N SER A 28 2.87 -4.21 -11.28
CA SER A 28 3.09 -5.51 -11.93
C SER A 28 1.99 -6.53 -11.64
N GLU A 29 1.43 -6.54 -10.42
CA GLU A 29 0.36 -7.44 -10.03
C GLU A 29 -1.00 -6.97 -10.57
N PHE A 30 -1.22 -5.65 -10.64
CA PHE A 30 -2.39 -5.08 -11.28
C PHE A 30 -2.44 -5.43 -12.77
N GLU A 31 -1.33 -5.30 -13.49
CA GLU A 31 -1.22 -5.69 -14.90
C GLU A 31 -1.45 -7.20 -15.13
N LYS A 32 -1.13 -8.04 -14.15
CA LYS A 32 -1.39 -9.49 -14.17
C LYS A 32 -2.82 -9.87 -13.76
N HIS A 33 -3.66 -8.89 -13.41
CA HIS A 33 -5.00 -9.10 -12.85
C HIS A 33 -5.01 -9.98 -11.59
N SER A 34 -3.90 -9.97 -10.82
CA SER A 34 -3.79 -10.72 -9.56
C SER A 34 -4.19 -9.88 -8.35
N LEU A 35 -4.17 -8.54 -8.46
CA LEU A 35 -4.85 -7.63 -7.53
C LEU A 35 -6.31 -7.47 -7.98
N ARG A 36 -7.24 -7.72 -7.04
CA ARG A 36 -8.67 -7.87 -7.30
C ARG A 36 -9.47 -6.66 -6.82
#